data_AF-A0AAN6UIY6-F1
#
_entry.id   AF-A0AAN6UIY6-F1
#
_cell.length_a   1.000
_cell.length_b   1.000
_cell.length_c   1.000
_cell.angle_alpha   90.00
_cell.angle_beta   90.00
_cell.angle_gamma   90.00
#
_symmetry.space_group_name_H-M   'P 1'
#
loop_
_entity.id
_entity.type
_entity.pdbx_description
1 polymer ?
#
loop_
_entity_poly.entity_id
_entity_poly.type
_entity_poly.pdbx_seq_one_letter_code
_entity_poly.pdbx_strand_id
1 'polypeptide(L)'
;MTMRGVHAARNAAAVGVGSRVLAEIDDTNLDEVLASFRTSFATATDDANDGDTGVRPRTTARLREFPIGPLDDLVRRYARTTPLAVSGRYQELLYVLVSTLIVSPHDKAVSVIDFDGRFDPLRLLATSPIGEGAATDAQSPPAVQPADLDHVHILRPARGSTAGIPDCATSMEEYMLYGPHQSRGREWWGTVVIGGGLSSGGNVSAAVSAHVAVTAGWKGWLRVDRADVPGFGDMSVEEALADRDKRQASVEDAGWGATSPWGGFVICRPRQNRELEHRQLGRRPVPPVPAVDFDPPGWDRPAGF
;
A
#
# COMPACT_ATOMS: atom_id res chain seq x y z
N MET A 1 6.83 -4.69 -63.53
CA MET A 1 7.52 -4.33 -62.28
C MET A 1 6.45 -4.28 -61.18
N THR A 2 5.99 -5.42 -60.65
CA THR A 2 6.35 -6.05 -59.33
C THR A 2 6.28 -5.07 -58.16
N MET A 3 5.60 -5.27 -57.02
CA MET A 3 4.98 -6.44 -56.35
C MET A 3 3.82 -6.00 -55.42
N ARG A 4 2.83 -6.90 -55.23
CA ARG A 4 1.85 -6.98 -54.13
C ARG A 4 2.56 -7.37 -52.81
N GLY A 5 2.02 -6.98 -51.65
CA GLY A 5 2.49 -7.54 -50.37
C GLY A 5 1.76 -7.08 -49.09
N VAL A 6 0.62 -7.71 -48.81
CA VAL A 6 0.25 -8.35 -47.52
C VAL A 6 0.67 -7.62 -46.21
N HIS A 7 -0.21 -6.81 -45.59
CA HIS A 7 -0.13 -6.55 -44.12
C HIS A 7 -1.46 -6.27 -43.39
N ALA A 8 -2.63 -6.50 -44.00
CA ALA A 8 -3.93 -6.14 -43.40
C ALA A 8 -4.77 -7.33 -42.88
N ALA A 9 -4.19 -8.51 -42.61
CA ALA A 9 -4.97 -9.73 -42.35
C ALA A 9 -4.57 -10.55 -41.11
N ARG A 10 -3.90 -9.97 -40.10
CA ARG A 10 -3.48 -10.73 -38.90
C ARG A 10 -4.14 -10.34 -37.57
N ASN A 11 -4.86 -9.23 -37.47
CA ASN A 11 -5.49 -8.81 -36.20
C ASN A 11 -7.00 -9.12 -36.09
N ALA A 12 -7.64 -9.65 -37.13
CA ALA A 12 -9.06 -10.01 -37.10
C ALA A 12 -9.34 -11.44 -36.57
N ALA A 13 -8.32 -12.31 -36.51
CA ALA A 13 -8.51 -13.72 -36.13
C ALA A 13 -8.62 -13.95 -34.62
N ALA A 14 -8.04 -13.09 -33.77
CA ALA A 14 -8.09 -13.28 -32.31
C ALA A 14 -9.42 -12.80 -31.68
N VAL A 15 -10.05 -11.78 -32.27
CA VAL A 15 -11.34 -11.24 -31.78
C VAL A 15 -12.52 -12.12 -32.20
N GLY A 16 -12.43 -12.81 -33.34
CA GLY A 16 -13.50 -13.68 -33.86
C GLY A 16 -13.58 -15.08 -33.23
N VAL A 17 -12.50 -15.58 -32.62
CA VAL A 17 -12.50 -16.90 -31.96
C VAL A 17 -13.14 -16.81 -30.57
N GLY A 18 -12.88 -15.73 -29.82
CA GLY A 18 -13.45 -15.55 -28.48
C GLY A 18 -14.96 -15.31 -28.46
N SER A 19 -15.51 -14.60 -29.45
CA SER A 19 -16.94 -14.30 -29.50
C SER A 19 -17.80 -15.48 -29.98
N ARG A 20 -17.23 -16.45 -30.72
CA ARG A 20 -17.94 -17.69 -31.09
C ARG A 20 -18.02 -18.69 -29.95
N VAL A 21 -16.99 -18.75 -29.09
CA VAL A 21 -16.96 -19.66 -27.95
C VAL A 21 -18.00 -19.29 -26.88
N LEU A 22 -18.34 -18.00 -26.73
CA LEU A 22 -19.32 -17.55 -25.73
C LEU A 22 -20.79 -17.61 -26.21
N ALA A 23 -21.03 -17.79 -27.51
CA ALA A 23 -22.39 -17.94 -28.06
C ALA A 23 -22.89 -19.40 -28.07
N GLU A 24 -22.03 -20.37 -27.72
CA GLU A 24 -22.31 -21.81 -27.76
C GLU A 24 -22.40 -22.45 -26.35
N ILE A 25 -22.34 -21.65 -25.29
CA ILE A 25 -22.38 -22.12 -23.87
C ILE A 25 -23.81 -22.14 -23.33
N ASP A 26 -24.79 -22.57 -24.13
CA ASP A 26 -26.15 -22.78 -23.60
C ASP A 26 -26.48 -24.24 -23.30
N ASP A 27 -25.60 -25.22 -23.62
CA ASP A 27 -25.84 -26.64 -23.27
C ASP A 27 -24.57 -27.51 -23.18
N THR A 28 -23.38 -26.94 -22.96
CA THR A 28 -22.14 -27.74 -22.88
C THR A 28 -21.79 -28.15 -21.44
N ASN A 29 -21.68 -29.47 -21.24
CA ASN A 29 -21.35 -30.10 -19.97
C ASN A 29 -19.97 -29.61 -19.49
N LEU A 30 -19.87 -29.21 -18.21
CA LEU A 30 -18.66 -28.68 -17.57
C LEU A 30 -17.42 -29.58 -17.79
N ASP A 31 -17.62 -30.89 -17.90
CA ASP A 31 -16.55 -31.84 -18.16
C ASP A 31 -15.94 -31.70 -19.56
N GLU A 32 -16.72 -31.32 -20.57
CA GLU A 32 -16.20 -31.04 -21.92
C GLU A 32 -15.41 -29.73 -21.96
N VAL A 33 -15.84 -28.72 -21.21
CA VAL A 33 -15.09 -27.46 -21.06
C VAL A 33 -13.76 -27.73 -20.36
N LEU A 34 -13.76 -28.52 -19.29
CA LEU A 34 -12.54 -28.91 -18.59
C LEU A 34 -11.63 -29.81 -19.44
N ALA A 35 -12.20 -30.71 -20.25
CA ALA A 35 -11.44 -31.51 -21.19
C ALA A 35 -10.80 -30.63 -22.27
N SER A 36 -11.55 -29.69 -22.86
CA SER A 36 -11.03 -28.73 -23.85
C SER A 36 -9.91 -27.85 -23.29
N PHE A 37 -10.04 -27.39 -22.03
CA PHE A 37 -8.98 -26.66 -21.34
C PHE A 37 -7.73 -27.51 -21.06
N ARG A 38 -7.90 -28.78 -20.66
CA ARG A 38 -6.78 -29.71 -20.44
C ARG A 38 -6.08 -30.06 -21.75
N THR A 39 -6.84 -30.31 -22.82
CA THR A 39 -6.29 -30.59 -24.14
C THR A 39 -5.56 -29.37 -24.70
N SER A 40 -6.07 -28.15 -24.49
CA SER A 40 -5.38 -26.90 -24.86
C SER A 40 -4.09 -26.66 -24.09
N PHE A 41 -4.00 -27.13 -22.84
CA PHE A 41 -2.77 -27.11 -22.05
C PHE A 41 -1.76 -28.18 -22.50
N ALA A 42 -2.25 -29.34 -22.95
CA ALA A 42 -1.41 -30.44 -23.42
C ALA A 42 -0.87 -30.22 -24.85
N THR A 43 -1.66 -29.62 -25.74
CA THR A 43 -1.18 -29.25 -27.10
C THR A 43 -0.19 -28.10 -27.06
N ALA A 44 -0.24 -27.24 -26.04
CA ALA A 44 0.82 -26.26 -25.77
C ALA A 44 2.15 -26.89 -25.32
N THR A 45 2.17 -28.18 -24.95
CA THR A 45 3.37 -28.89 -24.52
C THR A 45 3.98 -29.83 -25.57
N ASP A 46 3.28 -30.15 -26.66
CA ASP A 46 3.76 -31.13 -27.67
C ASP A 46 4.31 -30.53 -28.99
N ASP A 47 4.22 -29.22 -29.21
CA ASP A 47 4.90 -28.55 -30.34
C ASP A 47 6.34 -28.15 -29.99
N ALA A 48 7.15 -29.12 -29.56
CA ALA A 48 8.58 -28.96 -29.31
C ALA A 48 9.39 -30.07 -29.99
N ASN A 49 9.35 -30.11 -31.32
CA ASN A 49 10.42 -30.74 -32.09
C ASN A 49 10.67 -29.96 -33.39
N ASP A 50 11.17 -28.73 -33.27
CA ASP A 50 12.07 -28.19 -34.28
C ASP A 50 13.04 -27.21 -33.60
N GLY A 51 14.33 -27.41 -33.86
CA GLY A 51 15.41 -26.76 -33.16
C GLY A 51 15.60 -25.32 -33.61
N ASP A 52 15.27 -24.35 -32.75
CA ASP A 52 15.90 -23.04 -32.81
C ASP A 52 15.87 -22.36 -31.43
N THR A 53 17.00 -21.76 -31.09
CA THR A 53 17.30 -21.12 -29.83
C THR A 53 16.40 -19.91 -29.55
N GLY A 54 15.32 -20.12 -28.80
CA GLY A 54 14.46 -19.05 -28.30
C GLY A 54 13.89 -19.39 -26.94
N VAL A 55 14.56 -18.96 -25.87
CA VAL A 55 14.04 -19.04 -24.50
C VAL A 55 12.76 -18.21 -24.43
N ARG A 56 11.62 -18.85 -24.61
CA ARG A 56 10.29 -18.26 -24.39
C ARG A 56 10.11 -18.16 -22.88
N PRO A 57 10.02 -16.95 -22.28
CA PRO A 57 9.95 -16.84 -20.84
C PRO A 57 8.60 -17.41 -20.38
N ARG A 58 8.65 -18.55 -19.68
CA ARG A 58 7.60 -18.92 -18.73
C ARG A 58 7.55 -17.78 -17.71
N THR A 59 6.57 -16.89 -17.83
CA THR A 59 6.22 -15.91 -16.79
C THR A 59 5.67 -16.67 -15.58
N THR A 60 6.58 -17.35 -14.88
CA THR A 60 6.39 -17.65 -13.47
C THR A 60 6.29 -16.29 -12.81
N ALA A 61 5.09 -15.92 -12.35
CA ALA A 61 4.90 -14.70 -11.59
C ALA A 61 5.85 -14.79 -10.39
N ARG A 62 6.98 -14.09 -10.44
CA ARG A 62 7.88 -14.00 -9.30
C ARG A 62 7.06 -13.44 -8.15
N LEU A 63 7.07 -14.15 -7.03
CA LEU A 63 6.47 -13.65 -5.80
C LEU A 63 7.09 -12.29 -5.49
N ARG A 64 6.25 -11.27 -5.33
CA ARG A 64 6.71 -9.94 -4.94
C ARG A 64 7.23 -10.00 -3.52
N GLU A 65 8.35 -9.34 -3.30
CA GLU A 65 8.92 -9.15 -1.98
C GLU A 65 8.24 -7.96 -1.30
N PHE A 66 7.82 -8.17 -0.05
CA PHE A 66 7.28 -7.13 0.81
C PHE A 66 8.39 -6.67 1.76
N PRO A 67 8.64 -5.36 1.91
CA PRO A 67 9.71 -4.84 2.78
C PRO A 67 9.36 -4.86 4.27
N ILE A 68 8.35 -5.65 4.66
CA ILE A 68 7.90 -5.81 6.04
C ILE A 68 8.10 -7.29 6.34
N GLY A 69 9.23 -7.67 6.94
CA GLY A 69 9.61 -9.07 7.16
C GLY A 69 8.47 -9.99 7.61
N PRO A 70 7.73 -9.68 8.70
CA PRO A 70 6.62 -10.53 9.14
C PRO A 70 5.47 -10.67 8.12
N LEU A 71 5.22 -9.64 7.30
CA LEU A 71 4.24 -9.69 6.21
C LEU A 71 4.77 -10.54 5.06
N ASP A 72 6.03 -10.34 4.67
CA ASP A 72 6.67 -11.10 3.59
C ASP A 72 6.71 -12.59 3.91
N ASP A 73 7.04 -12.95 5.15
CA ASP A 73 7.00 -14.33 5.64
C ASP A 73 5.59 -14.93 5.54
N LEU A 74 4.54 -14.17 5.89
CA LEU A 74 3.16 -14.63 5.74
C LEU A 74 2.77 -14.81 4.27
N VAL A 75 3.11 -13.85 3.41
CA VAL A 75 2.83 -13.92 1.97
C VAL A 75 3.57 -15.09 1.34
N ARG A 76 4.88 -15.28 1.58
CA ARG A 76 5.66 -16.39 1.03
C ARG A 76 5.13 -17.75 1.45
N ARG A 77 4.64 -17.88 2.69
CA ARG A 77 4.06 -19.13 3.18
C ARG A 77 2.72 -19.46 2.51
N TYR A 78 1.86 -18.46 2.26
CA TYR A 78 0.44 -18.72 2.00
C TYR A 78 -0.13 -18.08 0.73
N ALA A 79 0.43 -16.98 0.24
CA ALA A 79 0.00 -16.29 -0.98
C ALA A 79 0.90 -16.68 -2.16
N ARG A 80 0.79 -17.93 -2.62
CA ARG A 80 1.66 -18.46 -3.70
C ARG A 80 1.32 -17.90 -5.09
N THR A 81 0.08 -17.45 -5.30
CA THR A 81 -0.40 -17.02 -6.62
C THR A 81 -1.41 -15.87 -6.58
N THR A 82 -1.81 -15.41 -5.40
CA THR A 82 -2.83 -14.38 -5.24
C THR A 82 -2.24 -13.10 -4.66
N PRO A 83 -2.75 -11.93 -5.07
CA PRO A 83 -2.40 -10.66 -4.44
C PRO A 83 -2.67 -10.69 -2.92
N LEU A 84 -1.94 -9.86 -2.18
CA LEU A 84 -2.21 -9.65 -0.75
C LEU A 84 -3.59 -9.00 -0.61
N ALA A 85 -4.55 -9.70 -0.01
CA ALA A 85 -5.91 -9.18 0.19
C ALA A 85 -6.09 -8.78 1.66
N VAL A 86 -6.23 -7.48 1.92
CA VAL A 86 -6.30 -6.87 3.25
C VAL A 86 -7.71 -6.40 3.56
N SER A 87 -8.17 -6.61 4.79
CA SER A 87 -9.46 -6.17 5.30
C SER A 87 -9.38 -5.46 6.64
N GLY A 88 -10.50 -4.94 7.14
CA GLY A 88 -10.56 -4.18 8.39
C GLY A 88 -10.07 -2.74 8.24
N ARG A 89 -9.27 -2.26 9.19
CA ARG A 89 -8.61 -0.95 9.19
C ARG A 89 -7.31 -0.97 8.37
N TYR A 90 -7.41 -1.46 7.13
CA TYR A 90 -6.29 -1.71 6.23
C TYR A 90 -5.40 -0.50 5.96
N GLN A 91 -5.92 0.73 6.07
CA GLN A 91 -5.19 1.96 5.74
C GLN A 91 -3.86 2.08 6.48
N GLU A 92 -3.82 1.65 7.74
CA GLU A 92 -2.63 1.78 8.59
C GLU A 92 -1.49 0.91 8.08
N LEU A 93 -1.80 -0.31 7.64
CA LEU A 93 -0.84 -1.17 6.97
C LEU A 93 -0.43 -0.61 5.61
N LEU A 94 -1.38 -0.09 4.83
CA LEU A 94 -1.08 0.48 3.51
C LEU A 94 -0.14 1.68 3.61
N TYR A 95 -0.36 2.59 4.57
CA TYR A 95 0.53 3.73 4.74
C TYR A 95 1.94 3.28 5.11
N VAL A 96 2.09 2.33 6.03
CA VAL A 96 3.40 1.80 6.43
C VAL A 96 4.09 1.05 5.28
N LEU A 97 3.34 0.25 4.52
CA LEU A 97 3.87 -0.47 3.36
C LEU A 97 4.35 0.51 2.28
N VAL A 98 3.51 1.47 1.89
CA VAL A 98 3.83 2.44 0.85
C VAL A 98 4.99 3.34 1.31
N SER A 99 4.99 3.83 2.56
CA SER A 99 6.09 4.64 3.08
C SER A 99 7.41 3.87 3.09
N THR A 100 7.38 2.58 3.40
CA THR A 100 8.58 1.73 3.40
C THR A 100 9.09 1.48 1.98
N LEU A 101 8.19 1.24 1.03
CA LEU A 101 8.56 1.01 -0.36
C LEU A 101 9.20 2.23 -1.04
N ILE A 102 8.72 3.44 -0.77
CA ILE A 102 9.17 4.65 -1.45
C ILE A 102 10.42 5.28 -0.86
N VAL A 103 10.83 4.88 0.35
CA VAL A 103 12.03 5.42 0.99
C VAL A 103 13.21 4.47 0.80
N SER A 104 14.42 5.00 0.84
CA SER A 104 15.65 4.21 0.87
C SER A 104 15.63 3.22 2.04
N PRO A 105 16.05 1.95 1.86
CA PRO A 105 16.83 1.43 0.73
C PRO A 105 15.99 0.88 -0.45
N HIS A 106 14.66 0.94 -0.37
CA HIS A 106 13.81 0.27 -1.36
C HIS A 106 13.64 1.11 -2.63
N ASP A 107 13.50 2.43 -2.49
CA ASP A 107 13.45 3.42 -3.58
C ASP A 107 12.53 2.98 -4.73
N LYS A 108 11.34 2.47 -4.41
CA LYS A 108 10.35 1.98 -5.38
C LYS A 108 9.36 3.06 -5.79
N ALA A 109 8.68 2.80 -6.90
CA ALA A 109 7.47 3.50 -7.30
C ALA A 109 6.23 2.64 -7.03
N VAL A 110 5.16 3.25 -6.54
CA VAL A 110 3.91 2.57 -6.18
C VAL A 110 2.73 3.27 -6.84
N SER A 111 1.83 2.49 -7.42
CA SER A 111 0.56 2.99 -7.93
C SER A 111 -0.59 2.61 -7.00
N VAL A 112 -1.54 3.53 -6.80
CA VAL A 112 -2.72 3.34 -5.95
C VAL A 112 -3.97 3.63 -6.77
N ILE A 113 -4.91 2.69 -6.81
CA ILE A 113 -6.24 2.90 -7.37
C ILE A 113 -7.22 2.98 -6.21
N ASP A 114 -7.72 4.18 -5.93
CA ASP A 114 -8.52 4.48 -4.73
C ASP A 114 -9.97 4.76 -5.11
N PHE A 115 -10.81 3.72 -5.05
CA PHE A 115 -12.25 3.82 -5.29
C PHE A 115 -13.00 4.44 -4.11
N ASP A 116 -12.45 4.32 -2.89
CA ASP A 116 -13.09 4.86 -1.69
C ASP A 116 -12.86 6.39 -1.58
N GLY A 117 -11.80 6.89 -2.21
CA GLY A 117 -11.37 8.28 -2.17
C GLY A 117 -10.81 8.69 -0.81
N ARG A 118 -10.24 7.74 -0.06
CA ARG A 118 -9.80 7.92 1.33
C ARG A 118 -8.29 7.83 1.51
N PHE A 119 -7.54 7.47 0.48
CA PHE A 119 -6.09 7.43 0.56
C PHE A 119 -5.53 8.85 0.41
N ASP A 120 -4.82 9.34 1.42
CA ASP A 120 -4.21 10.67 1.45
C ASP A 120 -2.68 10.56 1.38
N PRO A 121 -2.03 10.96 0.26
CA PRO A 121 -0.58 10.86 0.13
C PRO A 121 0.17 11.67 1.18
N LEU A 122 -0.39 12.78 1.69
CA LEU A 122 0.29 13.61 2.69
C LEU A 122 0.46 12.89 4.02
N ARG A 123 -0.40 11.91 4.30
CA ARG A 123 -0.30 11.07 5.49
C ARG A 123 0.95 10.17 5.48
N LEU A 124 1.55 9.92 4.32
CA LEU A 124 2.82 9.20 4.22
C LEU A 124 3.97 9.97 4.90
N LEU A 125 3.96 11.31 4.86
CA LEU A 125 4.98 12.15 5.52
C LEU A 125 4.94 12.01 7.06
N ALA A 126 3.77 11.71 7.61
CA ALA A 126 3.58 11.47 9.05
C ALA A 126 3.73 9.98 9.42
N THR A 127 3.95 9.11 8.44
CA THR A 127 4.10 7.67 8.65
C THR A 127 5.56 7.32 8.72
N SER A 128 5.95 6.54 9.72
CA SER A 128 7.32 6.06 9.85
C SER A 128 7.50 4.73 9.11
N PRO A 129 8.36 4.68 8.08
CA PRO A 129 8.81 3.45 7.43
C PRO A 129 9.35 2.43 8.43
N ILE A 130 9.19 1.14 8.11
CA ILE A 130 9.86 0.06 8.82
C ILE A 130 11.25 -0.09 8.21
N GLY A 131 12.30 0.26 8.95
CA GLY A 131 13.67 0.03 8.51
C GLY A 131 14.09 -1.42 8.77
N GLU A 132 14.52 -2.14 7.74
CA GLU A 132 15.25 -3.40 7.90
C GLU A 132 16.72 -3.09 8.18
N GLY A 133 17.12 -3.16 9.45
CA GLY A 133 18.51 -2.96 9.84
C GLY A 133 18.67 -2.90 11.35
N ALA A 134 19.45 -3.84 11.89
CA ALA A 134 19.90 -3.81 13.27
C ALA A 134 20.48 -2.43 13.62
N ALA A 135 20.27 -2.02 14.86
CA ALA A 135 20.72 -0.77 15.46
C ALA A 135 22.27 -0.66 15.52
N THR A 136 22.95 -0.59 14.38
CA THR A 136 24.41 -0.51 14.31
C THR A 136 24.97 0.84 13.91
N ASP A 137 24.16 1.81 13.47
CA ASP A 137 24.67 3.18 13.31
C ASP A 137 23.63 4.23 13.69
N ALA A 138 24.10 5.31 14.30
CA ALA A 138 23.33 6.43 14.85
C ALA A 138 22.62 7.30 13.79
N GLN A 139 22.21 6.71 12.66
CA GLN A 139 21.45 7.39 11.63
C GLN A 139 19.98 7.45 12.03
N SER A 140 19.40 8.65 11.96
CA SER A 140 17.98 8.87 12.13
C SER A 140 17.18 7.90 11.25
N PRO A 141 16.05 7.37 11.74
CA PRO A 141 15.26 6.42 10.97
C PRO A 141 14.88 7.02 9.62
N PRO A 142 14.79 6.20 8.56
CA PRO A 142 14.33 6.66 7.25
C PRO A 142 12.96 7.33 7.42
N ALA A 143 12.84 8.59 7.02
CA ALA A 143 11.61 9.36 7.08
C ALA A 143 11.21 9.77 5.67
N VAL A 144 9.92 9.64 5.33
CA VAL A 144 9.40 10.00 4.01
C VAL A 144 9.61 11.49 3.79
N GLN A 145 10.30 11.84 2.71
CA GLN A 145 10.49 13.22 2.28
C GLN A 145 9.40 13.63 1.28
N PRO A 146 9.11 14.94 1.13
CA PRO A 146 8.18 15.41 0.10
C PRO A 146 8.52 14.92 -1.31
N ALA A 147 9.82 14.82 -1.65
CA ALA A 147 10.29 14.29 -2.93
C ALA A 147 9.95 12.81 -3.14
N ASP A 148 9.78 12.02 -2.07
CA ASP A 148 9.39 10.61 -2.20
C ASP A 148 7.94 10.45 -2.68
N LEU A 149 7.09 11.47 -2.46
CA LEU A 149 5.69 11.46 -2.89
C LEU A 149 5.54 11.55 -4.41
N ASP A 150 6.55 12.05 -5.14
CA ASP A 150 6.58 12.06 -6.61
C ASP A 150 6.59 10.64 -7.20
N HIS A 151 6.78 9.63 -6.35
CA HIS A 151 6.82 8.21 -6.69
C HIS A 151 5.58 7.42 -6.29
N VAL A 152 4.54 8.10 -5.78
CA VAL A 152 3.23 7.53 -5.47
C VAL A 152 2.19 8.05 -6.45
N HIS A 153 1.72 7.18 -7.35
CA HIS A 153 0.79 7.56 -8.43
C HIS A 153 -0.63 7.12 -8.08
N ILE A 154 -1.54 8.08 -7.88
CA ILE A 154 -2.89 7.80 -7.40
C ILE A 154 -3.92 8.04 -8.51
N LEU A 155 -4.65 7.00 -8.88
CA LEU A 155 -5.85 7.08 -9.71
C LEU A 155 -7.09 7.00 -8.83
N ARG A 156 -7.94 8.03 -8.87
CA ARG A 156 -9.24 8.05 -8.20
C ARG A 156 -10.36 8.05 -9.23
N PRO A 157 -10.98 6.89 -9.50
CA PRO A 157 -12.15 6.83 -10.36
C PRO A 157 -13.29 7.67 -9.79
N ALA A 158 -14.04 8.35 -10.66
CA ALA A 158 -15.19 9.14 -10.23
C ALA A 158 -16.24 8.24 -9.55
N ARG A 159 -16.87 8.75 -8.47
CA ARG A 159 -17.98 8.03 -7.82
C ARG A 159 -19.13 7.84 -8.80
N GLY A 160 -19.56 6.59 -9.00
CA GLY A 160 -20.58 6.24 -9.99
C GLY A 160 -20.04 6.01 -11.40
N SER A 161 -18.71 6.05 -11.60
CA SER A 161 -18.09 5.59 -12.85
C SER A 161 -18.38 4.11 -13.08
N THR A 162 -18.62 3.74 -14.33
CA THR A 162 -18.74 2.35 -14.76
C THR A 162 -17.38 1.69 -14.99
N ALA A 163 -16.29 2.47 -14.93
CA ALA A 163 -14.94 1.96 -15.14
C ALA A 163 -14.64 0.86 -14.12
N GLY A 164 -14.42 -0.34 -14.63
CA GLY A 164 -14.09 -1.48 -13.82
C GLY A 164 -12.68 -1.33 -13.25
N ILE A 165 -12.38 -2.14 -12.25
CA ILE A 165 -11.01 -2.32 -11.76
C ILE A 165 -10.05 -2.75 -12.87
N PRO A 166 -10.41 -3.66 -13.80
CA PRO A 166 -9.55 -4.00 -14.92
C PRO A 166 -9.16 -2.79 -15.77
N ASP A 167 -10.13 -1.92 -16.11
CA ASP A 167 -9.87 -0.74 -16.93
C ASP A 167 -8.95 0.25 -16.22
N CYS A 168 -9.20 0.47 -14.92
CA CYS A 168 -8.36 1.33 -14.10
C CYS A 168 -6.93 0.77 -13.94
N ALA A 169 -6.80 -0.55 -13.79
CA ALA A 169 -5.51 -1.21 -13.69
C ALA A 169 -4.72 -1.14 -15.00
N THR A 170 -5.36 -1.40 -16.14
CA THR A 170 -4.75 -1.24 -17.47
C THR A 170 -4.33 0.21 -17.72
N SER A 171 -5.20 1.17 -17.39
CA SER A 171 -4.89 2.61 -17.55
C SER A 171 -3.70 3.03 -16.67
N MET A 172 -3.65 2.51 -15.44
CA MET A 172 -2.53 2.77 -14.54
C MET A 172 -1.24 2.12 -15.04
N GLU A 173 -1.30 0.90 -15.56
CA GLU A 173 -0.16 0.20 -16.16
C GLU A 173 0.39 0.98 -17.36
N GLU A 174 -0.48 1.39 -18.28
CA GLU A 174 -0.09 2.22 -19.43
C GLU A 174 0.58 3.52 -18.98
N TYR A 175 0.03 4.19 -17.95
CA TYR A 175 0.61 5.38 -17.36
C TYR A 175 1.98 5.13 -16.73
N MET A 176 2.14 4.03 -15.97
CA MET A 176 3.40 3.70 -15.30
C MET A 176 4.50 3.21 -16.26
N LEU A 177 4.13 2.69 -17.43
CA LEU A 177 5.09 2.22 -18.44
C LEU A 177 5.46 3.31 -19.46
N TYR A 178 4.48 4.10 -19.90
CA TYR A 178 4.65 5.02 -21.04
C TYR A 178 4.32 6.47 -20.70
N GLY A 179 3.69 6.72 -19.55
CA GLY A 179 3.24 8.05 -19.16
C GLY A 179 4.39 9.01 -18.80
N PRO A 180 4.07 10.31 -18.72
CA PRO A 180 4.96 11.31 -18.15
C PRO A 180 4.86 11.26 -16.61
N HIS A 181 5.85 10.64 -15.96
CA HIS A 181 5.99 10.63 -14.50
C HIS A 181 7.46 10.68 -14.08
N GLN A 182 7.72 11.11 -12.83
CA GLN A 182 9.07 11.32 -12.31
C GLN A 182 9.75 10.01 -11.84
N SER A 183 9.01 8.90 -11.78
CA SER A 183 9.53 7.60 -11.30
C SER A 183 10.34 6.78 -12.28
N ARG A 184 10.78 7.31 -13.43
CA ARG A 184 11.49 6.52 -14.47
C ARG A 184 12.81 5.90 -14.00
N GLY A 185 13.41 6.43 -12.94
CA GLY A 185 14.62 5.88 -12.32
C GLY A 185 14.37 4.84 -11.22
N ARG A 186 13.10 4.53 -10.90
CA ARG A 186 12.72 3.62 -9.82
C ARG A 186 11.97 2.41 -10.39
N GLU A 187 12.19 1.24 -9.80
CA GLU A 187 11.40 0.06 -10.14
C GLU A 187 9.95 0.26 -9.70
N TRP A 188 9.01 -0.02 -10.59
CA TRP A 188 7.59 -0.08 -10.25
C TRP A 188 7.29 -1.37 -9.50
N TRP A 189 7.00 -1.26 -8.20
CA TRP A 189 6.75 -2.40 -7.34
C TRP A 189 5.40 -3.08 -7.63
N GLY A 190 4.37 -2.28 -7.90
CA GLY A 190 3.04 -2.77 -8.27
C GLY A 190 1.91 -1.82 -7.89
N THR A 191 0.68 -2.30 -8.08
CA THR A 191 -0.55 -1.54 -7.82
C THR A 191 -1.23 -2.00 -6.54
N VAL A 192 -1.62 -1.02 -5.72
CA VAL A 192 -2.52 -1.17 -4.56
C VAL A 192 -3.93 -0.75 -4.98
N VAL A 193 -4.90 -1.64 -4.84
CA VAL A 193 -6.32 -1.35 -5.14
C VAL A 193 -7.07 -1.20 -3.82
N ILE A 194 -7.72 -0.06 -3.62
CA ILE A 194 -8.50 0.26 -2.42
C ILE A 194 -9.97 0.37 -2.81
N GLY A 195 -10.83 -0.42 -2.15
CA GLY A 195 -12.26 -0.44 -2.39
C GLY A 195 -12.67 -1.21 -3.64
N GLY A 196 -13.74 -0.78 -4.30
CA GLY A 196 -14.19 -1.30 -5.59
C GLY A 196 -14.84 -2.71 -5.56
N GLY A 197 -15.11 -3.25 -4.36
CA GLY A 197 -15.95 -4.45 -4.21
C GLY A 197 -15.33 -5.78 -4.65
N LEU A 198 -14.02 -5.85 -4.89
CA LEU A 198 -13.35 -7.12 -5.17
C LEU A 198 -13.55 -8.09 -4.01
N SER A 199 -14.10 -9.25 -4.33
CA SER A 199 -14.06 -10.38 -3.41
C SER A 199 -12.69 -11.04 -3.53
N SER A 200 -12.13 -11.53 -2.43
CA SER A 200 -10.89 -12.33 -2.40
C SER A 200 -10.95 -13.65 -3.20
N GLY A 201 -12.03 -13.89 -3.95
CA GLY A 201 -12.23 -14.96 -4.92
C GLY A 201 -13.09 -14.55 -6.13
N GLY A 202 -13.32 -13.24 -6.34
CA GLY A 202 -13.86 -12.73 -7.59
C GLY A 202 -12.70 -12.55 -8.54
N ASN A 203 -12.68 -13.33 -9.63
CA ASN A 203 -11.58 -13.38 -10.58
C ASN A 203 -11.24 -11.99 -11.12
N VAL A 204 -10.28 -11.32 -10.48
CA VAL A 204 -9.47 -10.32 -11.15
C VAL A 204 -8.77 -11.09 -12.26
N SER A 205 -9.02 -10.76 -13.53
CA SER A 205 -8.41 -11.45 -14.67
C SER A 205 -6.93 -11.72 -14.39
N ALA A 206 -6.42 -12.90 -14.74
CA ALA A 206 -5.03 -13.26 -14.48
C ALA A 206 -4.03 -12.21 -15.01
N ALA A 207 -4.39 -11.53 -16.10
CA ALA A 207 -3.64 -10.40 -16.66
C ALA A 207 -3.56 -9.21 -15.70
N VAL A 208 -4.68 -8.83 -15.08
CA VAL A 208 -4.74 -7.72 -14.11
C VAL A 208 -4.06 -8.11 -12.78
N SER A 209 -4.14 -9.39 -12.40
CA SER A 209 -3.47 -9.90 -11.19
C SER A 209 -1.93 -9.84 -11.29
N ALA A 210 -1.35 -9.80 -12.49
CA ALA A 210 0.09 -9.76 -12.67
C ALA A 210 0.73 -8.44 -12.22
N HIS A 211 -0.04 -7.34 -12.09
CA HIS A 211 0.46 -6.03 -11.63
C HIS A 211 -0.20 -5.55 -10.33
N VAL A 212 -1.36 -6.11 -9.96
CA VAL A 212 -1.98 -5.86 -8.65
C VAL A 212 -1.23 -6.63 -7.57
N ALA A 213 -0.56 -5.90 -6.69
CA ALA A 213 0.20 -6.47 -5.56
C ALA A 213 -0.68 -6.60 -4.31
N VAL A 214 -1.57 -5.63 -4.09
CA VAL A 214 -2.40 -5.54 -2.89
C VAL A 214 -3.82 -5.16 -3.27
N THR A 215 -4.79 -5.84 -2.69
CA THR A 215 -6.19 -5.40 -2.68
C THR A 215 -6.61 -5.12 -1.24
N ALA A 216 -7.33 -4.03 -1.03
CA ALA A 216 -7.77 -3.60 0.29
C ALA A 216 -9.25 -3.27 0.26
N GLY A 217 -10.04 -3.90 1.12
CA GLY A 217 -11.49 -3.71 1.13
C GLY A 217 -12.18 -4.43 2.27
N TRP A 218 -13.48 -4.65 2.11
CA TRP A 218 -14.29 -5.36 3.12
C TRP A 218 -14.02 -6.87 3.15
N LYS A 219 -13.37 -7.42 2.11
CA LYS A 219 -12.94 -8.82 2.00
C LYS A 219 -11.42 -8.87 1.83
N GLY A 220 -10.78 -9.73 2.62
CA GLY A 220 -9.35 -9.98 2.58
C GLY A 220 -8.98 -11.06 3.58
N TRP A 221 -7.91 -11.79 3.31
CA TRP A 221 -7.44 -12.87 4.18
C TRP A 221 -6.53 -12.36 5.32
N LEU A 222 -5.95 -11.17 5.17
CA LEU A 222 -5.25 -10.46 6.24
C LEU A 222 -6.16 -9.36 6.79
N ARG A 223 -6.52 -9.43 8.06
CA ARG A 223 -7.38 -8.45 8.72
C ARG A 223 -6.53 -7.53 9.58
N VAL A 224 -6.69 -6.23 9.42
CA VAL A 224 -6.00 -5.22 10.23
C VAL A 224 -6.99 -4.61 11.22
N ASP A 225 -6.71 -4.69 12.50
CA ASP A 225 -7.51 -4.10 13.57
C ASP A 225 -6.61 -3.37 14.57
N ARG A 226 -7.20 -2.63 15.51
CA ARG A 226 -6.41 -2.11 16.63
C ARG A 226 -5.85 -3.30 17.40
N ALA A 227 -4.57 -3.24 17.76
CA ALA A 227 -4.00 -4.28 18.59
C ALA A 227 -4.77 -4.37 19.93
N ASP A 228 -4.87 -5.58 20.47
CA ASP A 228 -5.64 -5.81 21.69
C ASP A 228 -5.08 -5.00 22.85
N VAL A 229 -5.95 -4.21 23.47
CA VAL A 229 -5.66 -3.44 24.67
C VAL A 229 -6.45 -4.07 25.80
N PRO A 230 -5.84 -4.35 26.96
CA PRO A 230 -6.56 -4.90 28.11
C PRO A 230 -7.83 -4.10 28.41
N GLY A 231 -8.95 -4.80 28.53
CA GLY A 231 -10.24 -4.20 28.81
C GLY A 231 -10.33 -3.58 30.21
N PHE A 232 -11.51 -3.06 30.55
CA PHE A 232 -11.74 -2.36 31.81
C PHE A 232 -11.74 -3.28 33.06
N GLY A 233 -11.81 -4.61 32.89
CA GLY A 233 -11.84 -5.57 34.01
C GLY A 233 -12.98 -5.26 34.98
N ASP A 234 -12.72 -5.43 36.27
CA ASP A 234 -13.64 -5.08 37.37
C ASP A 234 -13.47 -3.62 37.86
N MET A 235 -12.94 -2.73 37.03
CA MET A 235 -12.68 -1.35 37.42
C MET A 235 -13.97 -0.53 37.54
N SER A 236 -14.08 0.28 38.59
CA SER A 236 -15.20 1.22 38.75
C SER A 236 -15.20 2.31 37.67
N VAL A 237 -16.35 2.98 37.47
CA VAL A 237 -16.48 4.04 36.46
C VAL A 237 -15.58 5.23 36.81
N GLU A 238 -15.47 5.56 38.10
CA GLU A 238 -14.65 6.66 38.62
C GLU A 238 -13.16 6.38 38.38
N GLU A 239 -12.70 5.17 38.68
CA GLU A 239 -11.32 4.74 38.37
C GLU A 239 -11.09 4.70 36.86
N ALA A 240 -12.07 4.28 36.07
CA ALA A 240 -11.94 4.25 34.61
C ALA A 240 -11.82 5.65 33.99
N LEU A 241 -12.50 6.65 34.57
CA LEU A 241 -12.38 8.05 34.16
C LEU A 241 -11.03 8.64 34.60
N ALA A 242 -10.56 8.32 35.81
CA ALA A 242 -9.25 8.74 36.29
C ALA A 242 -8.10 8.17 35.43
N ASP A 243 -8.24 6.93 34.96
CA ASP A 243 -7.25 6.24 34.12
C ASP A 243 -7.44 6.47 32.61
N ARG A 244 -8.40 7.33 32.20
CA ARG A 244 -8.75 7.53 30.78
C ARG A 244 -7.54 7.89 29.92
N ASP A 245 -6.75 8.89 30.34
CA ASP A 245 -5.62 9.38 29.55
C ASP A 245 -4.50 8.34 29.47
N LYS A 246 -4.26 7.61 30.56
CA LYS A 246 -3.31 6.50 30.61
C LYS A 246 -3.73 5.38 29.68
N ARG A 247 -5.02 5.02 29.66
CA ARG A 247 -5.56 4.01 28.75
C ARG A 247 -5.54 4.46 27.31
N GLN A 248 -5.88 5.71 27.03
CA GLN A 248 -5.77 6.28 25.69
C GLN A 248 -4.33 6.19 25.20
N ALA A 249 -3.35 6.51 26.05
CA ALA A 249 -1.93 6.34 25.73
C ALA A 249 -1.56 4.86 25.50
N SER A 250 -2.07 3.93 26.30
CA SER A 250 -1.87 2.48 26.07
C SER A 250 -2.50 2.01 24.76
N VAL A 251 -3.69 2.51 24.41
CA VAL A 251 -4.35 2.22 23.14
C VAL A 251 -3.49 2.73 22.00
N GLU A 252 -3.02 3.97 22.09
CA GLU A 252 -2.14 4.62 21.11
C GLU A 252 -0.84 3.84 20.90
N ASP A 253 -0.25 3.36 22.00
CA ASP A 253 0.99 2.60 22.04
C ASP A 253 0.87 1.17 21.52
N ALA A 254 -0.29 0.52 21.72
CA ALA A 254 -0.51 -0.87 21.30
C ALA A 254 -0.39 -1.06 19.78
N GLY A 255 -0.61 0.01 18.99
CA GLY A 255 -0.46 -0.02 17.54
C GLY A 255 -1.61 -0.74 16.82
N TRP A 256 -1.28 -1.41 15.71
CA TRP A 256 -2.25 -2.10 14.85
C TRP A 256 -1.88 -3.56 14.67
N GLY A 257 -2.81 -4.48 14.93
CA GLY A 257 -2.60 -5.91 14.71
C GLY A 257 -3.05 -6.30 13.31
N ALA A 258 -2.20 -6.99 12.56
CA ALA A 258 -2.53 -7.65 11.31
C ALA A 258 -2.63 -9.16 11.55
N THR A 259 -3.82 -9.74 11.40
CA THR A 259 -4.11 -11.14 11.72
C THR A 259 -4.69 -11.89 10.54
N SER A 260 -4.36 -13.16 10.42
CA SER A 260 -4.87 -14.08 9.41
C SER A 260 -5.03 -15.47 10.03
N PRO A 261 -5.72 -16.43 9.38
CA PRO A 261 -5.80 -17.81 9.84
C PRO A 261 -4.44 -18.50 10.04
N TRP A 262 -3.38 -17.95 9.46
CA TRP A 262 -2.04 -18.54 9.48
C TRP A 262 -1.02 -17.78 10.33
N GLY A 263 -1.48 -16.81 11.12
CA GLY A 263 -0.64 -16.01 11.99
C GLY A 263 -0.89 -14.52 11.84
N GLY A 264 -0.10 -13.72 12.55
CA GLY A 264 -0.22 -12.27 12.55
C GLY A 264 1.01 -11.58 13.09
N PHE A 265 1.01 -10.26 12.99
CA PHE A 265 2.06 -9.37 13.47
C PHE A 265 1.47 -8.03 13.91
N VAL A 266 2.24 -7.24 14.65
CA VAL A 266 1.83 -5.91 15.11
C VAL A 266 2.66 -4.84 14.41
N ILE A 267 1.97 -3.77 14.00
CA ILE A 267 2.52 -2.57 13.40
C ILE A 267 2.53 -1.49 14.48
N CYS A 268 3.69 -1.25 15.07
CA CYS A 268 3.86 -0.21 16.08
C CYS A 268 4.13 1.13 15.39
N ARG A 269 3.53 2.23 15.89
CA ARG A 269 4.03 3.56 15.55
C ARG A 269 5.25 3.84 16.42
N PRO A 270 6.40 4.28 15.86
CA PRO A 270 7.52 4.67 16.69
C PRO A 270 7.13 5.86 17.57
N ARG A 271 7.50 5.79 18.85
CA ARG A 271 7.17 6.71 19.96
C ARG A 271 7.70 8.16 19.79
N GLN A 272 8.18 8.55 18.62
CA GLN A 272 9.25 9.54 18.46
C GLN A 272 8.94 11.02 18.79
N ASN A 273 7.70 11.39 19.12
CA ASN A 273 7.39 12.79 19.45
C ASN A 273 7.38 13.13 20.95
N ARG A 274 7.28 12.16 21.89
CA ARG A 274 7.16 12.51 23.32
C ARG A 274 8.48 12.79 24.03
N GLU A 275 9.57 12.12 23.66
CA GLU A 275 10.86 12.37 24.30
C GLU A 275 11.51 13.68 23.86
N LEU A 276 11.27 14.12 22.61
CA LEU A 276 11.77 15.42 22.12
C LEU A 276 11.01 16.59 22.75
N GLU A 277 9.70 16.47 22.99
CA GLU A 277 8.94 17.48 23.71
C GLU A 277 9.34 17.57 25.19
N HIS A 278 9.50 16.43 25.88
CA HIS A 278 9.97 16.42 27.28
C HIS A 278 11.42 16.93 27.43
N ARG A 279 12.32 16.66 26.46
CA ARG A 279 13.67 17.24 26.46
C ARG A 279 13.71 18.72 26.13
N GLN A 280 12.86 19.20 25.24
CA GLN A 280 12.80 20.63 24.88
C GLN A 280 12.11 21.48 25.96
N LEU A 281 11.12 20.95 26.67
CA LEU A 281 10.46 21.63 27.80
C LEU A 281 11.32 21.66 29.07
N GLY A 282 12.35 20.80 29.19
CA GLY A 282 13.26 20.76 30.34
C GLY A 282 14.51 21.65 30.27
N ARG A 283 14.74 22.38 29.16
CA ARG A 283 15.97 23.18 28.97
C ARG A 283 15.74 24.54 28.28
N ARG A 284 14.77 25.32 28.74
CA ARG A 284 14.84 26.79 28.52
C ARG A 284 15.49 27.44 29.73
N PRO A 285 16.77 27.86 29.66
CA PRO A 285 17.29 28.80 30.64
C PRO A 285 16.42 30.06 30.57
N VAL A 286 15.87 30.45 31.71
CA VAL A 286 15.17 31.73 31.86
C VAL A 286 16.17 32.81 31.45
N PRO A 287 15.88 33.65 30.44
CA PRO A 287 16.76 34.75 30.11
C PRO A 287 16.85 35.67 31.34
N PRO A 288 18.05 36.19 31.68
CA PRO A 288 18.18 37.12 32.80
C PRO A 288 17.25 38.31 32.54
N VAL A 289 16.38 38.59 33.52
CA VAL A 289 15.52 39.77 33.50
C VAL A 289 16.44 40.99 33.44
N PRO A 290 16.33 41.86 32.41
CA PRO A 290 17.10 43.09 32.40
C PRO A 290 16.69 43.92 33.63
N ALA A 291 17.69 44.35 34.41
CA ALA A 291 17.49 45.28 35.50
C ALA A 291 16.82 46.53 34.93
N VAL A 292 15.54 46.72 35.27
CA VAL A 292 14.84 47.97 34.97
C VAL A 292 15.25 48.92 36.08
N ASP A 293 16.18 49.83 35.77
CA ASP A 293 16.47 50.97 36.63
C ASP A 293 15.18 51.80 36.74
N PHE A 294 14.56 51.69 37.91
CA PHE A 294 13.36 52.43 38.25
C PHE A 294 13.79 53.81 38.74
N ASP A 295 13.89 54.78 37.83
CA ASP A 295 14.03 56.19 38.20
C ASP A 295 12.71 56.65 38.87
N PRO A 296 12.71 56.99 40.16
CA PRO A 296 11.51 57.50 40.80
C PRO A 296 11.17 58.88 40.22
N PRO A 297 9.89 59.15 39.88
CA PRO A 297 9.49 60.44 39.36
C PRO A 297 9.74 61.54 40.41
N GLY A 298 10.44 62.59 39.98
CA GLY A 298 10.69 63.80 40.77
C GLY A 298 9.39 64.43 41.25
N TRP A 299 9.23 64.50 42.57
CA TRP A 299 8.16 65.27 43.18
C TRP A 299 8.56 66.74 43.16
N ASP A 300 7.99 67.49 42.23
CA ASP A 300 7.97 68.94 42.27
C ASP A 300 7.33 69.41 43.59
N ARG A 301 8.12 70.12 44.40
CA ARG A 301 7.64 70.82 45.58
C ARG A 301 6.89 72.08 45.14
N PRO A 302 5.64 72.31 45.55
CA PRO A 302 5.04 73.63 45.45
C PRO A 302 5.64 74.58 46.49
N ALA A 303 5.85 75.81 46.04
CA ALA A 303 6.39 76.93 46.81
C ALA A 303 5.37 77.47 47.83
N GLY A 304 5.86 77.84 49.02
CA GLY A 304 5.37 78.93 49.86
C GLY A 304 4.03 78.73 50.58
N PHE A 305 4.07 78.64 51.91
CA PHE A 305 3.80 79.76 52.84
C PHE A 305 4.22 79.37 54.27
#